data_AF-A0AAW0H2Y9-F1
#
_entry.id   AF-A0AAW0H2Y9-F1
#
_cell.length_a   1.000
_cell.length_b   1.000
_cell.length_c   1.000
_cell.angle_alpha   90.00
_cell.angle_beta   90.00
_cell.angle_gamma   90.00
#
_symmetry.space_group_name_H-M   'P 1'
#
loop_
_entity.id
_entity.type
_entity.pdbx_description
1 polymer ?
#
loop_
_entity_poly.entity_id
_entity_poly.type
_entity_poly.pdbx_seq_one_letter_code
_entity_poly.pdbx_strand_id
1 'polypeptide(L)' 'MLNSDGECEKGESTCEAKEGQECGILVVSKGNEILFGQQDCSSHCLNRTFTHHGLTLDFTCCNDQSLCNEF' A
#
# COMPACT_ATOMS: atom_id res chain seq x y z
N MET A 1 -8.73 -6.67 4.47
CA MET A 1 -9.90 -7.50 4.09
C MET A 1 -10.96 -7.34 5.16
N LEU A 2 -12.22 -7.73 4.90
CA LEU A 2 -13.23 -7.82 5.96
C LEU A 2 -13.23 -9.26 6.51
N ASN A 3 -13.32 -9.43 7.83
CA ASN A 3 -13.57 -10.74 8.42
C ASN A 3 -15.00 -11.22 8.09
N SER A 4 -15.34 -12.42 8.55
CA SER A 4 -16.69 -13.00 8.45
C SER A 4 -17.77 -12.12 9.09
N ASP A 5 -17.40 -11.24 10.01
CA ASP A 5 -18.29 -10.32 10.71
C ASP A 5 -18.39 -8.94 10.01
N GLY A 6 -17.69 -8.77 8.88
CA GLY A 6 -17.68 -7.52 8.11
C GLY A 6 -16.81 -6.42 8.71
N GLU A 7 -15.93 -6.74 9.65
CA GLU A 7 -14.99 -5.79 10.24
C GLU A 7 -13.68 -5.77 9.45
N CYS A 8 -13.08 -4.57 9.28
CA CYS A 8 -11.76 -4.44 8.67
C CYS A 8 -10.71 -5.14 9.52
N GLU A 9 -10.21 -6.28 9.03
CA GLU A 9 -9.05 -6.92 9.61
C GLU A 9 -7.79 -6.13 9.26
N LYS A 10 -7.08 -5.75 10.33
CA LYS A 10 -5.68 -5.32 10.25
C LYS A 10 -4.82 -6.58 10.32
N GLY A 11 -4.14 -6.89 9.24
CA GLY A 11 -3.23 -8.03 9.16
C GLY A 11 -2.10 -7.75 8.19
N GLU A 12 -0.96 -8.38 8.42
CA GLU A 12 0.14 -8.42 7.46
C GLU A 12 -0.28 -9.38 6.34
N SER A 13 -0.72 -8.81 5.23
CA SER A 13 -0.99 -9.55 4.00
C SER A 13 -0.11 -9.00 2.90
N THR A 14 0.34 -9.88 2.03
CA THR A 14 1.29 -9.52 1.01
C THR A 14 0.70 -9.57 -0.39
N CYS A 15 1.02 -8.56 -1.22
CA CYS A 15 0.64 -8.58 -2.63
C CYS A 15 1.63 -9.41 -3.44
N GLU A 16 1.09 -10.20 -4.36
CA GLU A 16 1.86 -10.89 -5.39
C GLU A 16 1.47 -10.31 -6.75
N ALA A 17 2.45 -9.77 -7.46
CA ALA A 17 2.24 -9.25 -8.81
C ALA A 17 1.96 -10.41 -9.79
N LYS A 18 0.96 -10.23 -10.65
CA LYS A 18 0.73 -11.12 -11.81
C LYS A 18 1.54 -10.62 -13.01
N GLU A 19 1.60 -11.43 -14.07
CA GLU A 19 2.23 -11.03 -15.33
C GLU A 19 1.65 -9.70 -15.84
N GLY A 20 2.53 -8.73 -16.10
CA GLY A 20 2.16 -7.38 -16.55
C GLY A 20 1.60 -6.47 -15.45
N GLN A 21 1.74 -6.85 -14.17
CA GLN A 21 1.45 -5.99 -13.02
C GLN A 21 2.72 -5.66 -12.24
N GLU A 22 2.70 -4.52 -11.56
CA GLU A 22 3.68 -4.09 -10.59
C GLU A 22 3.01 -3.96 -9.22
N CYS A 23 3.68 -4.37 -8.15
CA CYS A 23 3.24 -4.08 -6.79
C CYS A 23 3.61 -2.62 -6.42
N GLY A 24 2.80 -2.04 -5.54
CA GLY A 24 3.07 -0.77 -4.89
C GLY A 24 2.54 -0.74 -3.47
N ILE A 25 3.06 0.20 -2.68
CA ILE A 25 2.65 0.46 -1.31
C ILE A 25 2.19 1.91 -1.17
N LEU A 26 1.02 2.09 -0.56
CA LEU A 26 0.51 3.36 -0.06
C LEU A 26 0.81 3.43 1.44
N VAL A 27 1.55 4.45 1.86
CA VAL A 27 1.72 4.80 3.27
C VAL A 27 1.00 6.11 3.53
N VAL A 28 0.10 6.11 4.52
CA VAL A 28 -0.58 7.32 4.97
C VAL A 28 -0.03 7.72 6.34
N SER A 29 0.49 8.93 6.42
CA SER A 29 1.10 9.47 7.63
C SER A 29 0.59 10.87 7.98
N LYS A 30 0.71 11.24 9.24
CA LYS A 30 0.46 12.59 9.75
C LYS A 30 1.71 13.08 10.47
N GLY A 31 2.46 13.97 9.82
CA GLY A 31 3.80 14.31 10.26
C GLY A 31 4.71 13.08 10.20
N ASN A 32 5.24 12.64 11.34
CA ASN A 32 6.13 11.48 11.43
C ASN A 32 5.39 10.19 11.87
N GLU A 33 4.09 10.26 12.16
CA GLU A 33 3.29 9.10 12.58
C GLU A 33 2.68 8.41 11.36
N ILE A 34 2.96 7.11 11.20
CA ILE A 34 2.29 6.27 10.21
C ILE A 34 0.93 5.87 10.77
N LEU A 35 -0.14 6.19 10.03
CA LEU A 35 -1.51 5.87 10.43
C LEU A 35 -1.94 4.51 9.89
N PHE A 36 -1.68 4.25 8.61
CA PHE A 36 -1.90 2.95 7.99
C PHE A 36 -1.07 2.80 6.71
N GLY A 37 -0.86 1.55 6.30
CA GLY A 37 -0.28 1.18 5.02
C GLY A 37 -1.19 0.22 4.27
N GLN A 38 -1.17 0.29 2.94
CA GLN A 38 -1.90 -0.62 2.06
C GLN A 38 -1.01 -0.99 0.88
N GLN A 39 -1.04 -2.26 0.48
CA GLN A 39 -0.40 -2.71 -0.76
C GLN A 39 -1.44 -2.93 -1.86
N ASP A 40 -1.00 -2.79 -3.11
CA ASP A 40 -1.81 -3.10 -4.29
C ASP A 40 -0.94 -3.57 -5.46
N CYS A 41 -1.50 -4.40 -6.35
CA CYS A 41 -0.90 -4.81 -7.61
C CYS A 41 -1.68 -4.18 -8.77
N SER A 42 -1.02 -3.39 -9.61
CA SER A 42 -1.66 -2.72 -10.73
C SER A 42 -0.85 -2.89 -12.01
N SER A 43 -1.52 -2.89 -13.16
CA SER A 43 -0.83 -2.83 -14.47
C SER A 43 -0.09 -1.50 -14.69
N HIS A 44 -0.41 -0.50 -13.86
CA HIS A 44 0.26 0.79 -13.85
C HIS A 44 0.55 1.19 -12.41
N CYS A 45 1.83 1.34 -12.09
CA CYS A 45 2.29 1.88 -10.84
C CYS A 45 3.02 3.22 -11.10
N LEU A 46 2.74 4.23 -10.28
CA LEU A 46 3.42 5.53 -10.37
C LEU A 46 3.82 6.04 -8.99
N ASN A 47 5.12 6.21 -8.78
CA ASN A 47 5.65 6.86 -7.58
C ASN A 47 5.06 8.27 -7.43
N ARG A 48 4.37 8.51 -6.32
CA ARG A 48 3.78 9.82 -6.05
C ARG A 48 3.56 10.04 -4.57
N THR A 49 4.06 11.17 -4.10
CA THR A 49 3.72 11.71 -2.78
C THR A 49 2.77 12.88 -2.97
N PHE A 50 1.69 12.93 -2.20
CA PHE A 50 0.79 14.08 -2.16
C PHE A 50 0.29 14.34 -0.75
N THR A 51 0.03 15.61 -0.46
CA THR A 51 -0.47 16.05 0.85
C THR A 51 -1.91 16.52 0.73
N HIS A 52 -2.76 16.07 1.66
CA HIS A 52 -4.18 16.42 1.68
C HIS A 52 -4.68 16.53 3.12
N HIS A 53 -5.23 17.70 3.49
CA HIS A 53 -5.72 17.98 4.86
C HIS A 53 -4.72 17.62 5.99
N GLY A 54 -3.42 17.83 5.76
CA GLY A 54 -2.37 17.54 6.74
C GLY A 54 -1.98 16.06 6.85
N LEU A 55 -2.55 15.21 6.00
CA LEU A 55 -2.09 13.85 5.75
C LEU A 55 -1.10 13.85 4.58
N THR A 56 -0.06 13.04 4.70
CA THR A 56 0.83 12.70 3.60
C THR A 56 0.46 11.31 3.11
N LEU A 57 0.21 11.20 1.82
CA LEU A 57 -0.04 9.95 1.13
C LEU A 57 1.17 9.72 0.24
N ASP A 58 1.93 8.69 0.55
CA ASP A 58 3.13 8.31 -0.18
C ASP A 58 2.91 6.98 -0.88
N PHE A 59 2.87 7.02 -2.21
CA PHE A 59 2.69 5.85 -3.04
C PHE A 59 4.01 5.49 -3.70
N THR A 60 4.55 4.32 -3.39
CA THR A 60 5.84 3.82 -3.90
C THR A 60 5.65 2.49 -4.63
N CYS A 61 6.21 2.41 -5.83
CA CYS A 61 6.27 1.25 -6.69
C CYS A 61 7.55 0.47 -6.44
N CYS A 62 7.44 -0.85 -6.49
CA CYS A 62 8.52 -1.77 -6.14
C CYS A 62 8.92 -2.68 -7.31
N ASN A 63 8.48 -2.37 -8.55
CA ASN A 63 8.88 -3.00 -9.81
C ASN A 63 9.06 -4.53 -9.70
N ASP A 64 7.92 -5.23 -9.66
CA ASP A 64 7.81 -6.69 -9.67
C ASP A 64 8.31 -7.42 -8.42
N GLN A 65 8.81 -6.70 -7.41
CA GLN A 65 9.11 -7.33 -6.12
C GLN A 65 7.79 -7.69 -5.43
N SER A 66 7.47 -8.98 -5.42
CA SER A 66 6.53 -9.55 -4.45
C SER A 66 7.01 -9.16 -3.05
N LEU A 67 6.07 -8.88 -2.14
CA LEU A 67 6.40 -8.56 -0.74
C LEU A 67 7.04 -7.19 -0.48
N CYS A 68 6.56 -6.15 -1.16
CA CYS A 68 7.02 -4.76 -0.97
C CYS A 68 6.97 -4.22 0.48
N ASN A 69 6.17 -4.83 1.35
CA ASN A 69 6.05 -4.44 2.75
C ASN A 69 6.65 -5.46 3.73
N GLU A 70 7.44 -6.43 3.27
CA GLU A 70 8.16 -7.30 4.20
C GLU A 70 9.23 -6.45 4.91
N PHE A 71 8.99 -6.13 6.19
CA PHE A 71 9.88 -5.34 7.05
C PHE A 71 10.79 -6.23 7.90
#